data_AF-S5UAL9-F1
#
_entry.id   AF-S5UAL9-F1
#
_cell.length_a   1.000
_cell.length_b   1.000
_cell.length_c   1.000
_cell.angle_alpha   90.00
_cell.angle_beta   90.00
_cell.angle_gamma   90.00
#
_symmetry.space_group_name_H-M   'P 1'
#
loop_
_entity.id
_entity.type
_entity.pdbx_description
1 polymer ?
#
loop_
_entity_poly.entity_id
_entity_poly.type
_entity_poly.pdbx_seq_one_letter_code
_entity_poly.pdbx_strand_id
1 'polypeptide(L)'
;MADEPRPPRRAEADRTGQAQAASGGYANSGVHIGSVYSYPRARSRYREQVRQIAPPELVGRDEELAELAAFCVDGPPYAWWRATKWAGKSALMAWFVLHPPTGVRVVSFFVTGRLAGQDHRGAFVDVVLEQLAELLGEPLPTFLPEVTREHHLVGMFAEAAELCRGKGEQLVLVVDGLDEDRGAGGNSIAALLPVKPPDGMRVIVVGRPNPPVPVDVDRDHPLRAPGIVRPLTTSPAARVIRDDMELELDRLLSGTPAEQDLLGLLTAAAGGLSGADLAELTESTPAAIRRNLRAVAARSFETRPGHWQGPDVYLLGHEELQATAEEEFGAARLGQYRERLHAWADGYRARGWPAGTPEYLLRGYFRMLVASGDLPRMAGCATDSRRHDRLLDLSGGDLDAIGEIAACQEAVLAQDDPDLVAMARLAVHRDRLIERNSNIPRELPALWALLGQQARAEALVRMIPDLLGQGSASVSLARTLAAQGELTAAREVAKSIVLTGQQAEAMITLIRPLVQRGETTTPRQVADSMPSPDWRVEALVAVADALLDHQEPRQAAFCLDAAEEIASAIPAPYRRAEALICVAGGLVAAGEFDRAKDVLQEIIAHSRASLEI
;
A
#
# COMPACT_ATOMS: atom_id res chain seq x y z
N MET A 1 14.82 -27.73 -28.12
CA MET A 1 15.98 -27.45 -29.00
C MET A 1 16.84 -26.46 -28.27
N ALA A 2 18.10 -26.80 -27.99
CA ALA A 2 19.01 -25.95 -27.22
C ALA A 2 19.31 -24.66 -28.00
N ASP A 3 19.25 -23.53 -27.30
CA ASP A 3 19.42 -22.18 -27.84
C ASP A 3 20.92 -21.94 -28.11
N GLU A 4 21.32 -21.81 -29.37
CA GLU A 4 22.68 -21.40 -29.74
C GLU A 4 22.89 -19.91 -29.38
N PRO A 5 24.08 -19.52 -28.86
CA PRO A 5 24.37 -18.14 -28.52
C PRO A 5 24.42 -17.28 -29.79
N ARG A 6 23.44 -16.38 -29.95
CA ARG A 6 23.43 -15.36 -31.02
C ARG A 6 24.71 -14.51 -30.95
N PRO A 7 25.37 -14.22 -32.09
CA PRO A 7 26.57 -13.38 -32.10
C PRO A 7 26.26 -11.94 -31.62
N PRO A 8 27.25 -11.23 -31.04
CA PRO A 8 27.04 -9.88 -30.52
C PRO A 8 26.62 -8.92 -31.63
N ARG A 9 25.46 -8.27 -31.47
CA ARG A 9 24.99 -7.20 -32.35
C ARG A 9 25.98 -6.04 -32.29
N ARG A 10 26.69 -5.79 -33.39
CA ARG A 10 27.48 -4.57 -33.57
C ARG A 10 26.52 -3.43 -33.88
N ALA A 11 26.48 -2.41 -33.03
CA ALA A 11 25.63 -1.25 -33.23
C ALA A 11 26.53 0.00 -33.26
N GLU A 12 26.52 0.73 -34.37
CA GLU A 12 27.22 2.02 -34.51
C GLU A 12 26.25 3.15 -34.15
N ALA A 13 26.70 4.06 -33.31
CA ALA A 13 25.90 5.13 -32.72
C ALA A 13 26.55 6.49 -33.03
N ASP A 14 26.31 6.98 -34.24
CA ASP A 14 26.93 8.19 -34.76
C ASP A 14 25.86 9.29 -34.90
N ARG A 15 26.16 10.52 -34.47
CA ARG A 15 25.29 11.72 -34.60
C ARG A 15 23.94 11.64 -33.89
N THR A 16 23.87 11.03 -32.72
CA THR A 16 22.58 10.64 -32.13
C THR A 16 21.79 11.71 -31.35
N GLY A 17 22.24 12.97 -31.39
CA GLY A 17 21.51 14.11 -30.81
C GLY A 17 21.50 14.16 -29.28
N GLN A 18 20.63 15.00 -28.70
CA GLN A 18 20.41 15.10 -27.25
C GLN A 18 19.12 14.40 -26.84
N ALA A 19 19.14 13.69 -25.71
CA ALA A 19 17.97 13.12 -25.07
C ALA A 19 17.82 13.69 -23.66
N GLN A 20 16.59 14.03 -23.26
CA GLN A 20 16.25 14.49 -21.92
C GLN A 20 15.06 13.68 -21.40
N ALA A 21 15.10 13.35 -20.10
CA ALA A 21 14.01 12.71 -19.39
C ALA A 21 13.78 13.45 -18.06
N ALA A 22 12.53 13.45 -17.60
CA ALA A 22 12.16 13.94 -16.27
C ALA A 22 12.61 12.95 -15.16
N SER A 23 12.40 13.31 -13.89
CA SER A 23 12.67 12.43 -12.74
C SER A 23 12.05 11.03 -12.94
N GLY A 24 12.83 9.98 -12.70
CA GLY A 24 12.44 8.59 -12.94
C GLY A 24 12.39 8.11 -14.40
N GLY A 25 12.68 8.98 -15.38
CA GLY A 25 12.67 8.62 -16.80
C GLY A 25 14.04 8.18 -17.35
N TYR A 26 14.03 7.35 -18.38
CA TYR A 26 15.23 6.94 -19.12
C TYR A 26 15.35 7.75 -20.41
N ALA A 27 16.39 8.58 -20.51
CA ALA A 27 16.75 9.27 -21.74
C ALA A 27 18.03 8.67 -22.32
N ASN A 28 17.96 8.25 -23.58
CA ASN A 28 19.09 7.69 -24.30
C ASN A 28 19.11 8.25 -25.71
N SER A 29 20.20 8.94 -26.03
CA SER A 29 20.47 9.31 -27.41
C SER A 29 21.21 8.20 -28.16
N GLY A 30 21.87 7.23 -27.53
CA GLY A 30 22.65 6.18 -28.21
C GLY A 30 21.93 4.83 -28.36
N VAL A 31 22.71 3.73 -28.39
CA VAL A 31 22.17 2.36 -28.42
C VAL A 31 22.12 1.80 -26.99
N HIS A 32 20.93 1.39 -26.54
CA HIS A 32 20.74 0.64 -25.30
C HIS A 32 20.65 -0.86 -25.58
N ILE A 33 21.46 -1.66 -24.89
CA ILE A 33 21.39 -3.13 -24.91
C ILE A 33 21.14 -3.60 -23.49
N GLY A 34 19.92 -4.07 -23.22
CA GLY A 34 19.44 -4.40 -21.88
C GLY A 34 17.95 -4.08 -21.73
N SER A 35 17.40 -4.33 -20.54
CA SER A 35 16.04 -3.93 -20.19
C SER A 35 16.06 -2.61 -19.43
N VAL A 36 15.23 -1.65 -19.86
CA VAL A 36 14.92 -0.45 -19.08
C VAL A 36 13.72 -0.77 -18.19
N TYR A 37 13.93 -0.78 -16.88
CA TYR A 37 12.87 -1.03 -15.91
C TYR A 37 12.17 0.28 -15.56
N SER A 38 10.94 0.45 -16.06
CA SER A 38 10.00 1.43 -15.52
C SER A 38 9.14 0.72 -14.50
N TYR A 39 9.28 1.08 -13.24
CA TYR A 39 8.44 0.56 -12.16
C TYR A 39 6.99 1.08 -12.32
N PRO A 40 5.97 0.36 -11.82
CA PRO A 40 4.58 0.80 -11.89
C PRO A 40 4.39 2.04 -11.03
N ARG A 41 3.49 2.93 -11.46
CA ARG A 41 3.11 4.12 -10.68
C ARG A 41 2.61 3.70 -9.29
N ALA A 42 3.06 4.40 -8.26
CA ALA A 42 2.59 4.14 -6.91
C ALA A 42 1.08 4.41 -6.80
N ARG A 43 0.41 3.66 -5.91
CA ARG A 43 -0.97 3.91 -5.51
C ARG A 43 -1.09 3.76 -4.01
N SER A 44 -1.21 4.88 -3.31
CA SER A 44 -1.36 4.87 -1.87
C SER A 44 -2.78 4.48 -1.46
N ARG A 45 -2.87 3.58 -0.48
CA ARG A 45 -4.13 3.25 0.20
C ARG A 45 -4.30 4.01 1.51
N TYR A 46 -3.41 4.96 1.81
CA TYR A 46 -3.40 5.67 3.09
C TYR A 46 -4.70 6.44 3.36
N ARG A 47 -5.39 6.90 2.32
CA ARG A 47 -6.70 7.56 2.45
C ARG A 47 -7.79 6.65 3.06
N GLU A 48 -7.72 5.33 2.86
CA GLU A 48 -8.62 4.38 3.53
C GLU A 48 -8.36 4.31 5.04
N GLN A 49 -7.11 4.49 5.45
CA GLN A 49 -6.74 4.55 6.86
C GLN A 49 -7.28 5.83 7.50
N VAL A 50 -7.18 6.98 6.83
CA VAL A 50 -7.72 8.25 7.34
C VAL A 50 -9.25 8.18 7.53
N ARG A 51 -9.98 7.45 6.67
CA ARG A 51 -11.42 7.20 6.84
C ARG A 51 -11.76 6.46 8.14
N GLN A 52 -10.84 5.67 8.68
CA GLN A 52 -11.04 4.97 9.95
C GLN A 52 -10.85 5.90 11.16
N ILE A 53 -10.13 7.02 10.99
CA ILE A 53 -9.90 8.02 12.03
C ILE A 53 -11.02 9.07 12.03
N ALA A 54 -11.53 9.41 10.85
CA ALA A 54 -12.53 10.45 10.69
C ALA A 54 -13.86 10.07 11.37
N PRO A 55 -14.51 11.02 12.09
CA PRO A 55 -15.84 10.80 12.61
C PRO A 55 -16.87 10.72 11.47
N PRO A 56 -18.02 10.06 11.67
CA PRO A 56 -19.10 10.04 10.69
C PRO A 56 -19.69 11.44 10.43
N GLU A 57 -19.66 12.33 11.43
CA GLU A 57 -20.06 13.73 11.31
C GLU A 57 -19.16 14.61 12.20
N LEU A 58 -18.71 15.74 11.68
CA LEU A 58 -17.95 16.74 12.44
C LEU A 58 -18.86 17.91 12.82
N VAL A 59 -19.12 18.07 14.13
CA VAL A 59 -20.08 19.07 14.65
C VAL A 59 -19.36 20.26 15.29
N GLY A 60 -19.75 21.47 14.90
CA GLY A 60 -19.34 22.71 15.56
C GLY A 60 -17.87 23.08 15.37
N ARG A 61 -17.34 22.84 14.16
CA ARG A 61 -15.95 23.13 13.76
C ARG A 61 -15.83 23.93 12.46
N ASP A 62 -16.89 24.62 12.07
CA ASP A 62 -16.96 25.36 10.81
C ASP A 62 -15.94 26.52 10.77
N GLU A 63 -15.70 27.17 11.92
CA GLU A 63 -14.73 28.27 12.04
C GLU A 63 -13.30 27.76 11.81
N GLU A 64 -12.93 26.64 12.41
CA GLU A 64 -11.59 26.07 12.23
C GLU A 64 -11.39 25.48 10.83
N LEU A 65 -12.43 24.89 10.23
CA LEU A 65 -12.38 24.46 8.83
C LEU A 65 -12.21 25.65 7.88
N ALA A 66 -12.90 26.77 8.15
CA ALA A 66 -12.74 28.00 7.39
C ALA A 66 -11.32 28.58 7.54
N GLU A 67 -10.75 28.55 8.75
CA GLU A 67 -9.36 28.96 8.99
C GLU A 67 -8.37 28.07 8.25
N LEU A 68 -8.54 26.74 8.29
CA LEU A 68 -7.72 25.79 7.54
C LEU A 68 -7.79 26.05 6.03
N ALA A 69 -8.99 26.30 5.51
CA ALA A 69 -9.18 26.62 4.09
C ALA A 69 -8.52 27.95 3.71
N ALA A 70 -8.67 29.00 4.52
CA ALA A 70 -8.02 30.29 4.31
C ALA A 70 -6.49 30.19 4.37
N PHE A 71 -5.97 29.39 5.32
CA PHE A 71 -4.54 29.10 5.43
C PHE A 71 -4.00 28.45 4.15
N CYS A 72 -4.75 27.53 3.55
CA CYS A 72 -4.29 26.88 2.33
C CYS A 72 -4.05 27.88 1.21
N VAL A 73 -4.93 28.86 1.02
CA VAL A 73 -4.83 29.85 -0.07
C VAL A 73 -3.70 30.86 0.17
N ASP A 74 -3.80 31.69 1.21
CA ASP A 74 -2.90 32.85 1.41
C ASP A 74 -2.16 32.83 2.77
N GLY A 75 -2.12 31.68 3.44
CA GLY A 75 -1.48 31.54 4.74
C GLY A 75 0.05 31.66 4.73
N PRO A 76 0.68 31.65 5.92
CA PRO A 76 2.13 31.43 6.06
C PRO A 76 2.51 30.00 5.60
N PRO A 77 3.81 29.68 5.42
CA PRO A 77 4.25 28.34 4.99
C PRO A 77 3.95 27.24 6.03
N TYR A 78 3.77 27.61 7.29
CA TYR A 78 3.50 26.69 8.40
C TYR A 78 2.33 27.15 9.26
N ALA A 79 1.53 26.18 9.71
CA ALA A 79 0.60 26.34 10.82
C ALA A 79 0.77 25.17 11.80
N TRP A 80 0.86 25.49 13.10
CA TRP A 80 0.92 24.49 14.16
C TRP A 80 -0.33 24.56 15.04
N TRP A 81 -1.27 23.66 14.81
CA TRP A 81 -2.46 23.53 15.63
C TRP A 81 -2.14 22.83 16.94
N ARG A 82 -2.30 23.55 18.05
CA ARG A 82 -2.02 23.05 19.39
C ARG A 82 -3.30 22.96 20.19
N ALA A 83 -3.52 21.79 20.76
CA ALA A 83 -4.64 21.57 21.66
C ALA A 83 -4.25 20.62 22.79
N THR A 84 -4.92 20.80 23.93
CA THR A 84 -4.89 19.83 25.04
C THR A 84 -5.55 18.52 24.64
N LYS A 85 -5.42 17.48 25.49
CA LYS A 85 -6.14 16.21 25.32
C LYS A 85 -7.63 16.48 25.07
N TRP A 86 -8.27 15.64 24.23
CA TRP A 86 -9.71 15.69 23.95
C TRP A 86 -10.23 16.94 23.23
N ALA A 87 -9.39 17.70 22.53
CA ALA A 87 -9.88 18.80 21.70
C ALA A 87 -10.45 18.35 20.35
N GLY A 88 -10.37 17.07 19.98
CA GLY A 88 -10.82 16.57 18.67
C GLY A 88 -9.88 16.97 17.52
N LYS A 89 -8.58 17.08 17.79
CA LYS A 89 -7.53 17.42 16.81
C LYS A 89 -7.53 16.47 15.61
N SER A 90 -7.34 15.17 15.88
CA SER A 90 -7.26 14.14 14.85
C SER A 90 -8.58 13.99 14.08
N ALA A 91 -9.72 14.19 14.75
CA ALA A 91 -11.03 14.21 14.10
C ALA A 91 -11.18 15.37 13.11
N LEU A 92 -10.75 16.58 13.49
CA LEU A 92 -10.74 17.75 12.62
C LEU A 92 -9.79 17.55 11.43
N MET A 93 -8.57 17.05 11.68
CA MET A 93 -7.57 16.82 10.62
C MET A 93 -8.01 15.71 9.67
N ALA A 94 -8.51 14.59 10.17
CA ALA A 94 -9.00 13.50 9.33
C ALA A 94 -10.18 13.96 8.47
N TRP A 95 -11.10 14.75 9.03
CA TRP A 95 -12.19 15.34 8.26
C TRP A 95 -11.68 16.27 7.16
N PHE A 96 -10.73 17.16 7.47
CA PHE A 96 -10.11 18.08 6.51
C PHE A 96 -9.38 17.35 5.38
N VAL A 97 -8.60 16.31 5.70
CA VAL A 97 -7.90 15.47 4.71
C VAL A 97 -8.90 14.77 3.77
N LEU A 98 -10.04 14.33 4.30
CA LEU A 98 -11.08 13.68 3.49
C LEU A 98 -11.91 14.69 2.67
N HIS A 99 -12.05 15.93 3.15
CA HIS A 99 -12.84 16.98 2.53
C HIS A 99 -12.02 18.26 2.32
N PRO A 100 -10.93 18.21 1.54
CA PRO A 100 -10.10 19.39 1.32
C PRO A 100 -10.87 20.42 0.48
N PRO A 101 -10.63 21.73 0.69
CA PRO A 101 -11.23 22.77 -0.12
C PRO A 101 -10.78 22.68 -1.59
N THR A 102 -11.57 23.25 -2.49
CA THR A 102 -11.29 23.24 -3.94
C THR A 102 -9.92 23.86 -4.23
N GLY A 103 -9.12 23.19 -5.06
CA GLY A 103 -7.78 23.66 -5.41
C GLY A 103 -6.70 23.28 -4.38
N VAL A 104 -7.02 22.45 -3.38
CA VAL A 104 -6.03 21.95 -2.42
C VAL A 104 -5.82 20.46 -2.59
N ARG A 105 -4.55 20.07 -2.69
CA ARG A 105 -4.11 18.68 -2.74
C ARG A 105 -3.39 18.34 -1.44
N VAL A 106 -3.89 17.34 -0.72
CA VAL A 106 -3.40 16.97 0.61
C VAL A 106 -2.57 15.70 0.55
N VAL A 107 -1.41 15.73 1.19
CA VAL A 107 -0.62 14.57 1.60
C VAL A 107 -0.65 14.53 3.13
N SER A 108 -0.94 13.38 3.72
CA SER A 108 -1.16 13.31 5.17
C SER A 108 -0.39 12.19 5.85
N PHE A 109 -0.02 12.40 7.10
CA PHE A 109 0.49 11.37 8.01
C PHE A 109 -0.08 11.59 9.41
N PHE A 110 -0.68 10.55 9.98
CA PHE A 110 -1.19 10.51 11.34
C PHE A 110 -0.22 9.67 12.17
N VAL A 111 0.58 10.34 12.99
CA VAL A 111 1.44 9.72 13.99
C VAL A 111 0.51 9.14 15.07
N THR A 112 0.55 7.83 15.29
CA THR A 112 -0.29 7.20 16.32
C THR A 112 0.37 5.95 16.89
N GLY A 113 0.28 5.80 18.21
CA GLY A 113 0.73 4.59 18.91
C GLY A 113 -0.22 3.40 18.75
N ARG A 114 -1.45 3.60 18.23
CA ARG A 114 -2.47 2.55 18.05
C ARG A 114 -2.13 1.53 16.97
N LEU A 115 -1.25 1.88 16.03
CA LEU A 115 -0.80 1.04 14.93
C LEU A 115 0.72 0.96 15.03
N ALA A 116 1.23 -0.08 15.70
CA ALA A 116 2.67 -0.28 15.87
C ALA A 116 3.40 -0.19 14.52
N GLY A 117 4.41 0.67 14.46
CA GLY A 117 5.18 0.98 13.25
C GLY A 117 4.73 2.22 12.47
N GLN A 118 3.92 3.11 13.05
CA GLN A 118 3.54 4.42 12.47
C GLN A 118 3.81 5.62 13.41
N ASP A 119 4.74 5.45 14.34
CA ASP A 119 5.12 6.41 15.36
C ASP A 119 6.60 6.81 15.26
N HIS A 120 7.25 6.52 14.12
CA HIS A 120 8.67 6.77 13.91
C HIS A 120 8.98 7.30 12.50
N ARG A 121 10.18 7.88 12.38
CA ARG A 121 10.73 8.54 11.19
C ARG A 121 10.61 7.73 9.89
N GLY A 122 11.03 6.46 9.91
CA GLY A 122 10.95 5.58 8.72
C GLY A 122 9.53 5.40 8.18
N ALA A 123 8.54 5.24 9.06
CA ALA A 123 7.14 5.08 8.67
C ALA A 123 6.58 6.35 8.00
N PHE A 124 6.95 7.52 8.51
CA PHE A 124 6.62 8.79 7.87
C PHE A 124 7.18 8.87 6.45
N VAL A 125 8.46 8.54 6.28
CA VAL A 125 9.12 8.57 4.97
C VAL A 125 8.43 7.64 3.98
N ASP A 126 8.17 6.39 4.37
CA ASP A 126 7.58 5.40 3.46
C ASP A 126 6.15 5.77 3.03
N VAL A 127 5.31 6.21 3.98
CA VAL A 127 3.91 6.58 3.72
C VAL A 127 3.81 7.87 2.90
N VAL A 128 4.67 8.85 3.15
CA VAL A 128 4.64 10.12 2.42
C VAL A 128 5.22 9.96 1.02
N LEU A 129 6.31 9.19 0.86
CA LEU A 129 6.87 8.87 -0.46
C LEU A 129 5.87 8.16 -1.36
N GLU A 130 5.10 7.20 -0.84
CA GLU A 130 4.06 6.52 -1.61
C GLU A 130 2.97 7.48 -2.12
N GLN A 131 2.51 8.40 -1.27
CA GLN A 131 1.51 9.41 -1.64
C GLN A 131 2.05 10.41 -2.67
N LEU A 132 3.30 10.86 -2.53
CA LEU A 132 3.95 11.76 -3.48
C LEU A 132 4.18 11.08 -4.83
N ALA A 133 4.64 9.82 -4.83
CA ALA A 133 4.82 9.02 -6.04
C ALA A 133 3.49 8.84 -6.79
N GLU A 134 2.39 8.56 -6.09
CA GLU A 134 1.06 8.48 -6.70
C GLU A 134 0.64 9.82 -7.34
N LEU A 135 0.87 10.93 -6.63
CA LEU A 135 0.51 12.28 -7.08
C LEU A 135 1.30 12.70 -8.33
N LEU A 136 2.59 12.37 -8.37
CA LEU A 136 3.48 12.61 -9.51
C LEU A 136 3.24 11.63 -10.67
N GLY A 137 2.57 10.51 -10.41
CA GLY A 137 2.45 9.42 -11.37
C GLY A 137 3.81 8.77 -11.63
N GLU A 138 4.64 8.71 -10.60
CA GLU A 138 5.96 8.10 -10.59
C GLU A 138 5.92 6.77 -9.83
N PRO A 139 6.86 5.87 -10.12
CA PRO A 139 7.03 4.70 -9.28
C PRO A 139 7.61 5.02 -7.91
N LEU A 140 7.35 4.14 -6.95
CA LEU A 140 8.09 4.14 -5.69
C LEU A 140 9.58 3.86 -5.94
N PRO A 141 10.50 4.66 -5.36
CA PRO A 141 11.92 4.34 -5.37
C PRO A 141 12.16 3.03 -4.62
N THR A 142 12.55 1.96 -5.32
CA THR A 142 12.84 0.66 -4.69
C THR A 142 14.33 0.53 -4.36
N PHE A 143 14.63 -0.04 -3.18
CA PHE A 143 15.98 -0.34 -2.69
C PHE A 143 16.91 0.86 -2.46
N LEU A 144 16.43 1.85 -1.71
CA LEU A 144 17.27 2.97 -1.24
C LEU A 144 17.58 2.84 0.26
N PRO A 145 18.85 3.01 0.67
CA PRO A 145 19.20 3.23 2.08
C PRO A 145 18.38 4.38 2.66
N GLU A 146 18.10 4.35 3.97
CA GLU A 146 17.23 5.31 4.66
C GLU A 146 17.61 6.78 4.38
N VAL A 147 18.91 7.10 4.45
CA VAL A 147 19.46 8.43 4.13
C VAL A 147 19.15 8.86 2.69
N THR A 148 19.11 7.92 1.75
CA THR A 148 18.80 8.23 0.34
C THR A 148 17.29 8.42 0.14
N ARG A 149 16.43 7.70 0.88
CA ARG A 149 14.97 7.90 0.86
C ARG A 149 14.58 9.31 1.33
N GLU A 150 15.27 9.85 2.33
CA GLU A 150 15.03 11.21 2.83
C GLU A 150 15.38 12.29 1.78
N HIS A 151 16.48 12.14 1.06
CA HIS A 151 16.81 13.06 -0.04
C HIS A 151 15.78 13.01 -1.17
N HIS A 152 15.28 11.81 -1.49
CA HIS A 152 14.18 11.65 -2.45
C HIS A 152 12.91 12.34 -1.96
N LEU A 153 12.56 12.22 -0.68
CA LEU A 153 11.39 12.88 -0.09
C LEU A 153 11.43 14.40 -0.31
N VAL A 154 12.58 15.03 -0.03
CA VAL A 154 12.76 16.48 -0.24
C VAL A 154 12.59 16.87 -1.71
N GLY A 155 13.17 16.09 -2.63
CA GLY A 155 13.02 16.32 -4.08
C GLY A 155 11.57 16.20 -4.55
N MET A 156 10.88 15.15 -4.12
CA MET A 156 9.50 14.87 -4.51
C MET A 156 8.51 15.91 -3.95
N PHE A 157 8.78 16.52 -2.79
CA PHE A 157 7.99 17.66 -2.33
C PHE A 157 8.08 18.86 -3.29
N ALA A 158 9.27 19.15 -3.83
CA ALA A 158 9.45 20.24 -4.77
C ALA A 158 8.71 19.97 -6.08
N GLU A 159 8.90 18.78 -6.66
CA GLU A 159 8.24 18.36 -7.89
C GLU A 159 6.70 18.33 -7.74
N ALA A 160 6.19 17.82 -6.61
CA ALA A 160 4.77 17.78 -6.34
C ALA A 160 4.16 19.19 -6.20
N ALA A 161 4.88 20.10 -5.52
CA ALA A 161 4.44 21.48 -5.37
C ALA A 161 4.42 22.22 -6.71
N GLU A 162 5.41 22.01 -7.57
CA GLU A 162 5.44 22.55 -8.93
C GLU A 162 4.29 22.01 -9.78
N LEU A 163 4.03 20.70 -9.72
CA LEU A 163 2.94 20.06 -10.45
C LEU A 163 1.57 20.61 -10.02
N CYS A 164 1.33 20.74 -8.72
CA CYS A 164 0.11 21.34 -8.18
C CYS A 164 -0.04 22.79 -8.66
N ARG A 165 1.01 23.59 -8.56
CA ARG A 165 0.98 25.00 -9.00
C ARG A 165 0.68 25.14 -10.49
N GLY A 166 1.25 24.27 -11.32
CA GLY A 166 0.96 24.22 -12.77
C GLY A 166 -0.51 23.93 -13.10
N LYS A 167 -1.25 23.31 -12.16
CA LYS A 167 -2.70 23.04 -12.26
C LYS A 167 -3.55 24.10 -11.54
N GLY A 168 -2.94 25.13 -10.95
CA GLY A 168 -3.63 26.11 -10.11
C GLY A 168 -4.04 25.55 -8.74
N GLU A 169 -3.40 24.46 -8.29
CA GLU A 169 -3.63 23.82 -7.00
C GLU A 169 -2.50 24.14 -6.01
N GLN A 170 -2.78 24.00 -4.72
CA GLN A 170 -1.83 24.14 -3.61
C GLN A 170 -1.55 22.78 -2.96
N LEU A 171 -0.27 22.44 -2.76
CA LEU A 171 0.11 21.23 -2.04
C LEU A 171 0.13 21.49 -0.53
N VAL A 172 -0.53 20.64 0.26
CA VAL A 172 -0.57 20.74 1.72
C VAL A 172 -0.15 19.43 2.36
N LEU A 173 0.89 19.49 3.19
CA LEU A 173 1.29 18.38 4.05
C LEU A 173 0.61 18.52 5.41
N VAL A 174 -0.14 17.50 5.84
CA VAL A 174 -0.76 17.43 7.17
C VAL A 174 -0.07 16.36 8.00
N VAL A 175 0.52 16.75 9.14
CA VAL A 175 1.10 15.82 10.12
C VAL A 175 0.34 15.95 11.43
N ASP A 176 -0.49 14.95 11.75
CA ASP A 176 -1.26 14.90 12.99
C ASP A 176 -0.55 14.04 14.03
N GLY A 177 -0.54 14.48 15.29
CA GLY A 177 0.05 13.73 16.40
C GLY A 177 1.58 13.86 16.52
N LEU A 178 2.19 14.97 16.09
CA LEU A 178 3.66 15.12 16.12
C LEU A 178 4.26 14.95 17.54
N ASP A 179 3.48 15.18 18.59
CA ASP A 179 3.88 14.93 19.98
C ASP A 179 4.01 13.44 20.36
N GLU A 180 3.49 12.54 19.53
CA GLU A 180 3.48 11.09 19.75
C GLU A 180 4.63 10.36 19.02
N ASP A 181 5.53 11.13 18.39
CA ASP A 181 6.75 10.62 17.78
C ASP A 181 7.66 9.96 18.82
N ARG A 182 8.00 8.69 18.59
CA ARG A 182 8.89 7.88 19.45
C ARG A 182 10.33 7.81 18.94
N GLY A 183 10.71 8.60 17.94
CA GLY A 183 12.07 8.65 17.41
C GLY A 183 13.13 8.86 18.52
N ALA A 184 14.04 7.91 18.68
CA ALA A 184 15.13 7.99 19.66
C ALA A 184 16.24 8.94 19.19
N GLY A 185 16.89 9.63 20.13
CA GLY A 185 18.28 10.10 19.99
C GLY A 185 18.62 11.03 18.82
N GLY A 186 17.66 11.79 18.28
CA GLY A 186 17.88 12.74 17.18
C GLY A 186 17.35 12.32 15.81
N ASN A 187 16.46 11.33 15.78
CA ASN A 187 15.73 10.87 14.59
C ASN A 187 14.22 11.18 14.68
N SER A 188 13.84 12.42 14.93
CA SER A 188 12.43 12.82 14.95
C SER A 188 11.84 12.96 13.54
N ILE A 189 10.53 12.77 13.42
CA ILE A 189 9.72 13.14 12.25
C ILE A 189 9.78 14.66 12.05
N ALA A 190 9.79 15.42 13.16
CA ALA A 190 9.83 16.88 13.13
C ALA A 190 11.06 17.42 12.38
N ALA A 191 12.21 16.74 12.47
CA ALA A 191 13.44 17.11 11.78
C ALA A 191 13.42 16.83 10.26
N LEU A 192 12.47 16.04 9.76
CA LEU A 192 12.29 15.80 8.32
C LEU A 192 11.42 16.86 7.62
N LEU A 193 10.70 17.66 8.39
CA LEU A 193 9.81 18.67 7.82
C LEU A 193 10.64 19.78 7.14
N PRO A 194 10.19 20.31 6.00
CA PRO A 194 11.01 21.22 5.20
C PRO A 194 11.18 22.58 5.91
N VAL A 195 12.43 22.96 6.24
CA VAL A 195 12.76 24.28 6.81
C VAL A 195 12.20 25.41 5.95
N LYS A 196 12.31 25.25 4.62
CA LYS A 196 11.73 26.14 3.60
C LYS A 196 10.87 25.29 2.68
N PRO A 197 9.55 25.24 2.88
CA PRO A 197 8.66 24.54 1.97
C PRO A 197 8.81 25.13 0.56
N PRO A 198 8.83 24.29 -0.49
CA PRO A 198 8.77 24.75 -1.87
C PRO A 198 7.62 25.73 -2.11
N ASP A 199 7.78 26.64 -3.06
CA ASP A 199 6.72 27.58 -3.41
C ASP A 199 5.43 26.81 -3.79
N GLY A 200 4.28 27.26 -3.29
CA GLY A 200 3.00 26.55 -3.49
C GLY A 200 2.80 25.31 -2.59
N MET A 201 3.71 25.04 -1.65
CA MET A 201 3.54 24.06 -0.58
C MET A 201 3.28 24.74 0.77
N ARG A 202 2.38 24.15 1.58
CA ARG A 202 2.21 24.51 2.99
C ARG A 202 2.25 23.29 3.89
N VAL A 203 2.60 23.51 5.16
CA VAL A 203 2.70 22.44 6.17
C VAL A 203 1.79 22.76 7.35
N ILE A 204 0.91 21.82 7.68
CA ILE A 204 0.05 21.83 8.84
C ILE A 204 0.54 20.75 9.79
N VAL A 205 0.94 21.16 10.98
CA VAL A 205 1.36 20.25 12.05
C VAL A 205 0.35 20.35 13.18
N VAL A 206 -0.01 19.21 13.75
CA VAL A 206 -0.93 19.14 14.87
C VAL A 206 -0.31 18.37 16.01
N GLY A 207 -0.42 18.92 17.22
CA GLY A 207 0.09 18.23 18.38
C GLY A 207 -0.27 18.88 19.71
N ARG A 208 0.33 18.39 20.80
CA ARG A 208 0.20 18.96 22.14
C ARG A 208 1.25 20.06 22.38
N PRO A 209 1.02 20.96 23.34
CA PRO A 209 2.04 21.91 23.78
C PRO A 209 3.29 21.25 24.40
N ASN A 210 3.12 20.03 24.93
CA ASN A 210 4.18 19.22 25.53
C ASN A 210 4.15 17.80 24.91
N PRO A 211 5.31 17.18 24.63
CA PRO A 211 6.67 17.71 24.79
C PRO A 211 6.99 18.90 23.85
N PRO A 212 8.02 19.71 24.14
CA PRO A 212 8.47 20.79 23.26
C PRO A 212 9.04 20.24 21.95
N VAL A 213 9.30 21.14 20.98
CA VAL A 213 9.97 20.78 19.72
C VAL A 213 11.26 19.99 20.01
N PRO A 214 11.47 18.81 19.39
CA PRO A 214 12.65 17.99 19.58
C PRO A 214 13.98 18.75 19.38
N VAL A 215 15.05 18.25 20.01
CA VAL A 215 16.36 18.94 20.07
C VAL A 215 17.14 18.90 18.76
N ASP A 216 16.87 17.90 17.93
CA ASP A 216 17.41 17.66 16.58
C ASP A 216 16.77 18.53 15.50
N VAL A 217 15.66 19.23 15.81
CA VAL A 217 15.09 20.23 14.91
C VAL A 217 15.96 21.49 14.91
N ASP A 218 16.40 21.91 13.73
CA ASP A 218 17.24 23.11 13.55
C ASP A 218 16.69 24.36 14.28
N ARG A 219 17.60 25.23 14.72
CA ARG A 219 17.24 26.46 15.44
C ARG A 219 16.41 27.43 14.61
N ASP A 220 16.65 27.45 13.31
CA ASP A 220 15.97 28.33 12.36
C ASP A 220 14.70 27.70 11.76
N HIS A 221 14.32 26.50 12.22
CA HIS A 221 13.15 25.80 11.71
C HIS A 221 11.85 26.56 12.07
N PRO A 222 10.89 26.73 11.13
CA PRO A 222 9.61 27.42 11.39
C PRO A 222 8.80 26.89 12.58
N LEU A 223 8.97 25.61 12.92
CA LEU A 223 8.36 24.99 14.11
C LEU A 223 8.74 25.67 15.43
N ARG A 224 9.90 26.35 15.49
CA ARG A 224 10.31 27.12 16.67
C ARG A 224 9.72 28.53 16.71
N ALA A 225 9.07 28.97 15.63
CA ALA A 225 8.47 30.30 15.57
C ALA A 225 7.11 30.35 16.31
N PRO A 226 6.91 31.27 17.26
CA PRO A 226 5.63 31.35 17.99
C PRO A 226 4.46 31.78 17.10
N GLY A 227 4.72 32.51 16.01
CA GLY A 227 3.69 33.05 15.11
C GLY A 227 2.94 32.01 14.28
N ILE A 228 3.44 30.77 14.19
CA ILE A 228 2.74 29.69 13.47
C ILE A 228 1.73 28.94 14.36
N VAL A 229 1.76 29.16 15.68
CA VAL A 229 0.90 28.43 16.61
C VAL A 229 -0.56 28.90 16.48
N ARG A 230 -1.48 27.94 16.39
CA ARG A 230 -2.94 28.12 16.37
C ARG A 230 -3.56 27.33 17.51
N PRO A 231 -4.10 27.98 18.55
CA PRO A 231 -4.72 27.27 19.66
C PRO A 231 -6.07 26.71 19.22
N LEU A 232 -6.26 25.40 19.34
CA LEU A 232 -7.55 24.76 19.14
C LEU A 232 -8.25 24.65 20.50
N THR A 233 -9.41 25.29 20.62
CA THR A 233 -10.25 25.20 21.82
C THR A 233 -10.94 23.84 21.89
N THR A 234 -11.12 23.32 23.10
CA THR A 234 -11.83 22.05 23.31
C THR A 234 -13.31 22.23 22.92
N SER A 235 -13.81 21.41 21.99
CA SER A 235 -15.23 21.43 21.60
C SER A 235 -16.11 21.03 22.78
N PRO A 236 -17.29 21.66 22.97
CA PRO A 236 -18.27 21.23 23.97
C PRO A 236 -18.66 19.76 23.84
N ALA A 237 -18.81 19.25 22.61
CA ALA A 237 -19.11 17.84 22.36
C ALA A 237 -17.96 16.92 22.81
N ALA A 238 -16.71 17.37 22.61
CA ALA A 238 -15.54 16.60 23.02
C ALA A 238 -15.31 16.61 24.54
N ARG A 239 -15.75 17.66 25.26
CA ARG A 239 -15.76 17.68 26.73
C ARG A 239 -16.76 16.70 27.33
N VAL A 240 -17.98 16.65 26.79
CA VAL A 240 -19.00 15.70 27.25
C VAL A 240 -18.53 14.26 27.04
N ILE A 241 -17.97 13.96 25.86
CA ILE A 241 -17.39 12.66 25.57
C ILE A 241 -16.26 12.32 26.55
N ARG A 242 -15.34 13.26 26.82
CA ARG A 242 -14.25 13.05 27.80
C ARG A 242 -14.79 12.79 29.21
N ASP A 243 -15.66 13.64 29.72
CA ASP A 243 -16.12 13.57 31.11
C ASP A 243 -16.92 12.27 31.36
N ASP A 244 -17.72 11.83 30.38
CA ASP A 244 -18.41 10.54 30.42
C ASP A 244 -17.43 9.36 30.39
N MET A 245 -16.35 9.48 29.61
CA MET A 245 -15.34 8.43 29.42
C MET A 245 -14.40 8.28 30.62
N GLU A 246 -13.96 9.38 31.22
CA GLU A 246 -13.17 9.37 32.46
C GLU A 246 -13.97 8.73 33.60
N LEU A 247 -15.26 9.08 33.72
CA LEU A 247 -16.16 8.48 34.71
C LEU A 247 -16.39 6.98 34.49
N GLU A 248 -16.43 6.54 33.23
CA GLU A 248 -16.55 5.12 32.89
C GLU A 248 -15.24 4.35 33.15
N LEU A 249 -14.08 4.94 32.82
CA LEU A 249 -12.78 4.37 33.12
C LEU A 249 -12.59 4.18 34.63
N ASP A 250 -12.92 5.20 35.42
CA ASP A 250 -12.89 5.12 36.90
C ASP A 250 -13.78 4.00 37.42
N ARG A 251 -14.97 3.83 36.83
CA ARG A 251 -15.88 2.72 37.18
C ARG A 251 -15.28 1.36 36.84
N LEU A 252 -14.58 1.22 35.72
CA LEU A 252 -13.92 -0.02 35.33
C LEU A 252 -12.73 -0.34 36.23
N LEU A 253 -11.93 0.67 36.56
CA LEU A 253 -10.76 0.56 37.43
C LEU A 253 -11.17 0.21 38.88
N SER A 254 -12.29 0.75 39.35
CA SER A 254 -12.87 0.44 40.68
C SER A 254 -13.90 -0.70 40.67
N GLY A 255 -14.12 -1.31 39.49
CA GLY A 255 -15.13 -2.34 39.27
C GLY A 255 -14.75 -3.71 39.80
N THR A 256 -15.47 -4.74 39.36
CA THR A 256 -15.19 -6.13 39.68
C THR A 256 -13.81 -6.58 39.15
N PRO A 257 -13.18 -7.62 39.74
CA PRO A 257 -11.92 -8.15 39.21
C PRO A 257 -11.98 -8.54 37.73
N ALA A 258 -13.13 -9.03 37.26
CA ALA A 258 -13.35 -9.37 35.86
C ALA A 258 -13.34 -8.14 34.94
N GLU A 259 -13.92 -7.02 35.38
CA GLU A 259 -13.90 -5.76 34.62
C GLU A 259 -12.50 -5.16 34.58
N GLN A 260 -11.79 -5.19 35.71
CA GLN A 260 -10.39 -4.74 35.79
C GLN A 260 -9.46 -5.60 34.93
N ASP A 261 -9.68 -6.92 34.89
CA ASP A 261 -8.91 -7.84 34.04
C ASP A 261 -9.17 -7.62 32.55
N LEU A 262 -10.42 -7.37 32.15
CA LEU A 262 -10.74 -7.04 30.76
C LEU A 262 -10.06 -5.75 30.33
N LEU A 263 -10.18 -4.69 31.13
CA LEU A 263 -9.54 -3.42 30.85
C LEU A 263 -8.02 -3.55 30.83
N GLY A 264 -7.44 -4.23 31.83
CA GLY A 264 -5.99 -4.44 31.94
C GLY A 264 -5.41 -5.25 30.79
N LEU A 265 -6.10 -6.31 30.35
CA LEU A 265 -5.68 -7.12 29.20
C LEU A 265 -5.77 -6.34 27.89
N LEU A 266 -6.85 -5.60 27.64
CA LEU A 266 -7.00 -4.78 26.44
C LEU A 266 -5.96 -3.65 26.39
N THR A 267 -5.69 -3.03 27.54
CA THR A 267 -4.65 -2.00 27.69
C THR A 267 -3.27 -2.60 27.44
N ALA A 268 -2.93 -3.71 28.10
CA ALA A 268 -1.63 -4.37 27.95
C ALA A 268 -1.39 -4.93 26.55
N ALA A 269 -2.46 -5.39 25.89
CA ALA A 269 -2.40 -5.93 24.54
C ALA A 269 -2.12 -4.88 23.48
N ALA A 270 -2.47 -3.60 23.74
CA ALA A 270 -2.35 -2.47 22.82
C ALA A 270 -2.86 -2.81 21.40
N GLY A 271 -3.94 -3.60 21.34
CA GLY A 271 -4.47 -4.21 20.12
C GLY A 271 -5.76 -4.97 20.38
N GLY A 272 -6.44 -5.36 19.31
CA GLY A 272 -7.75 -6.02 19.40
C GLY A 272 -7.65 -7.45 19.92
N LEU A 273 -8.46 -7.80 20.91
CA LEU A 273 -8.64 -9.18 21.41
C LEU A 273 -10.06 -9.66 21.13
N SER A 274 -10.21 -10.88 20.63
CA SER A 274 -11.53 -11.46 20.41
C SER A 274 -12.23 -11.79 21.74
N GLY A 275 -13.55 -11.94 21.73
CA GLY A 275 -14.28 -12.40 22.91
C GLY A 275 -13.88 -13.81 23.38
N ALA A 276 -13.36 -14.65 22.48
CA ALA A 276 -12.81 -15.95 22.84
C ALA A 276 -11.41 -15.83 23.47
N ASP A 277 -10.59 -14.91 22.96
CA ASP A 277 -9.24 -14.62 23.49
C ASP A 277 -9.35 -14.14 24.94
N LEU A 278 -10.23 -13.18 25.18
CA LEU A 278 -10.50 -12.65 26.53
C LEU A 278 -11.05 -13.74 27.46
N ALA A 279 -11.86 -14.67 26.95
CA ALA A 279 -12.37 -15.77 27.75
C ALA A 279 -11.25 -16.74 28.16
N GLU A 280 -10.34 -17.09 27.25
CA GLU A 280 -9.18 -17.94 27.56
C GLU A 280 -8.23 -17.23 28.54
N LEU A 281 -7.90 -15.96 28.29
CA LEU A 281 -6.98 -15.17 29.12
C LEU A 281 -7.50 -14.92 30.53
N THR A 282 -8.82 -14.82 30.71
CA THR A 282 -9.48 -14.60 32.02
C THR A 282 -10.01 -15.88 32.67
N GLU A 283 -9.77 -17.05 32.06
CA GLU A 283 -10.33 -18.33 32.50
C GLU A 283 -11.87 -18.27 32.68
N SER A 284 -12.54 -17.53 31.79
CA SER A 284 -13.97 -17.25 31.82
C SER A 284 -14.69 -17.87 30.62
N THR A 285 -15.99 -17.62 30.50
CA THR A 285 -16.78 -18.07 29.35
C THR A 285 -17.02 -16.93 28.36
N PRO A 286 -17.09 -17.19 27.05
CA PRO A 286 -17.41 -16.16 26.05
C PRO A 286 -18.74 -15.43 26.34
N ALA A 287 -19.70 -16.10 26.99
CA ALA A 287 -20.97 -15.51 27.40
C ALA A 287 -20.81 -14.54 28.58
N ALA A 288 -19.94 -14.84 29.55
CA ALA A 288 -19.60 -13.93 30.65
C ALA A 288 -18.85 -12.70 30.12
N ILE A 289 -17.86 -12.89 29.25
CA ILE A 289 -17.14 -11.79 28.60
C ILE A 289 -18.09 -10.87 27.85
N ARG A 290 -18.97 -11.44 27.00
CA ARG A 290 -19.96 -10.65 26.26
C ARG A 290 -20.94 -9.91 27.16
N ARG A 291 -21.28 -10.48 28.32
CA ARG A 291 -22.16 -9.83 29.31
C ARG A 291 -21.45 -8.65 29.97
N ASN A 292 -20.20 -8.82 30.37
CA ASN A 292 -19.40 -7.76 30.97
C ASN A 292 -19.14 -6.63 29.96
N LEU A 293 -18.74 -6.96 28.73
CA LEU A 293 -18.53 -5.97 27.65
C LEU A 293 -19.82 -5.28 27.18
N ARG A 294 -21.01 -5.87 27.41
CA ARG A 294 -22.30 -5.21 27.16
C ARG A 294 -22.79 -4.38 28.36
N ALA A 295 -22.40 -4.76 29.57
CA ALA A 295 -22.77 -4.07 30.81
C ALA A 295 -21.94 -2.80 31.02
N VAL A 296 -20.68 -2.84 30.58
CA VAL A 296 -19.87 -1.66 30.29
C VAL A 296 -20.39 -1.07 28.97
N ALA A 297 -20.61 0.24 28.90
CA ALA A 297 -21.30 0.82 27.76
C ALA A 297 -20.47 0.61 26.47
N ALA A 298 -21.18 0.47 25.34
CA ALA A 298 -20.62 0.25 24.01
C ALA A 298 -19.72 1.39 23.47
N ARG A 299 -19.25 2.30 24.35
CA ARG A 299 -18.53 3.54 24.02
C ARG A 299 -17.08 3.53 24.48
N SER A 300 -16.77 2.84 25.58
CA SER A 300 -15.37 2.62 26.02
C SER A 300 -14.67 1.53 25.22
N PHE A 301 -15.42 0.53 24.76
CA PHE A 301 -14.92 -0.54 23.91
C PHE A 301 -15.49 -0.43 22.50
N GLU A 302 -14.62 -0.32 21.50
CA GLU A 302 -14.98 -0.40 20.10
C GLU A 302 -14.89 -1.87 19.65
N THR A 303 -15.82 -2.28 18.80
CA THR A 303 -15.82 -3.61 18.17
C THR A 303 -15.40 -3.46 16.71
N ARG A 304 -14.39 -4.21 16.29
CA ARG A 304 -13.91 -4.22 14.90
C ARG A 304 -13.96 -5.63 14.32
N PRO A 305 -14.25 -5.78 13.02
CA PRO A 305 -14.11 -7.07 12.36
C PRO A 305 -12.64 -7.53 12.43
N GLY A 306 -12.42 -8.83 12.64
CA GLY A 306 -11.08 -9.43 12.57
C GLY A 306 -10.45 -9.25 11.18
N HIS A 307 -9.11 -9.23 11.10
CA HIS A 307 -8.39 -8.93 9.88
C HIS A 307 -8.54 -10.02 8.81
N TRP A 308 -8.56 -11.29 9.21
CA TRP A 308 -8.59 -12.44 8.29
C TRP A 308 -9.88 -13.26 8.42
N GLN A 309 -11.02 -12.61 8.17
CA GLN A 309 -12.39 -13.18 8.31
C GLN A 309 -12.66 -13.82 9.68
N GLY A 310 -11.97 -13.31 10.72
CA GLY A 310 -12.07 -13.78 12.09
C GLY A 310 -13.25 -13.19 12.86
N PRO A 311 -13.49 -13.65 14.10
CA PRO A 311 -14.49 -13.06 14.98
C PRO A 311 -14.16 -11.58 15.25
N ASP A 312 -15.19 -10.81 15.61
CA ASP A 312 -14.99 -9.43 16.02
C ASP A 312 -14.03 -9.33 17.21
N VAL A 313 -13.16 -8.32 17.16
CA VAL A 313 -12.19 -7.98 18.19
C VAL A 313 -12.62 -6.73 18.94
N TYR A 314 -12.32 -6.72 20.23
CA TYR A 314 -12.57 -5.60 21.13
C TYR A 314 -11.28 -4.81 21.35
N LEU A 315 -11.41 -3.49 21.36
CA LEU A 315 -10.32 -2.54 21.63
C LEU A 315 -10.84 -1.36 22.43
N LEU A 316 -9.95 -0.60 23.05
CA LEU A 316 -10.31 0.68 23.66
C LEU A 316 -10.65 1.69 22.56
N GLY A 317 -11.81 2.34 22.68
CA GLY A 317 -12.34 3.21 21.62
C GLY A 317 -11.50 4.45 21.32
N HIS A 318 -10.65 4.88 22.26
CA HIS A 318 -9.87 6.11 22.15
C HIS A 318 -8.44 5.96 22.68
N GLU A 319 -7.50 6.70 22.08
CA GLU A 319 -6.07 6.74 22.43
C GLU A 319 -5.88 7.31 23.82
N GLU A 320 -6.66 8.33 24.14
CA GLU A 320 -6.62 8.95 25.44
C GLU A 320 -7.12 8.00 26.52
N LEU A 321 -8.07 7.10 26.23
CA LEU A 321 -8.42 6.02 27.16
C LEU A 321 -7.26 5.04 27.35
N GLN A 322 -6.60 4.64 26.26
CA GLN A 322 -5.43 3.77 26.33
C GLN A 322 -4.34 4.40 27.20
N ALA A 323 -3.99 5.66 26.95
CA ALA A 323 -2.96 6.36 27.69
C ALA A 323 -3.34 6.59 29.17
N THR A 324 -4.59 6.97 29.46
CA THR A 324 -5.05 7.14 30.85
C THR A 324 -5.10 5.79 31.57
N ALA A 325 -5.58 4.72 30.92
CA ALA A 325 -5.53 3.38 31.51
C ALA A 325 -4.08 2.95 31.76
N GLU A 326 -3.16 3.20 30.84
CA GLU A 326 -1.75 2.88 31.04
C GLU A 326 -1.14 3.58 32.26
N GLU A 327 -1.48 4.86 32.45
CA GLU A 327 -1.07 5.67 33.61
C GLU A 327 -1.67 5.13 34.92
N GLU A 328 -2.97 4.85 34.93
CA GLU A 328 -3.71 4.38 36.12
C GLU A 328 -3.34 2.95 36.56
N PHE A 329 -3.16 2.02 35.62
CA PHE A 329 -2.67 0.68 35.96
C PHE A 329 -1.20 0.72 36.40
N GLY A 330 -0.41 1.62 35.82
CA GLY A 330 1.02 1.71 36.04
C GLY A 330 1.82 0.51 35.52
N ALA A 331 3.13 0.68 35.42
CA ALA A 331 4.03 -0.30 34.79
C ALA A 331 3.99 -1.69 35.45
N ALA A 332 3.90 -1.75 36.79
CA ALA A 332 3.92 -3.02 37.52
C ALA A 332 2.69 -3.88 37.26
N ARG A 333 1.49 -3.27 37.25
CA ARG A 333 0.23 -4.01 37.06
C ARG A 333 0.04 -4.38 35.59
N LEU A 334 0.39 -3.49 34.66
CA LEU A 334 0.41 -3.82 33.23
C LEU A 334 1.42 -4.94 32.93
N GLY A 335 2.57 -4.96 33.61
CA GLY A 335 3.54 -6.04 33.53
C GLY A 335 2.92 -7.41 33.81
N GLN A 336 2.05 -7.52 34.83
CA GLN A 336 1.35 -8.78 35.14
C GLN A 336 0.40 -9.21 34.02
N TYR A 337 -0.30 -8.27 33.39
CA TYR A 337 -1.15 -8.56 32.23
C TYR A 337 -0.33 -8.94 30.99
N ARG A 338 0.83 -8.32 30.77
CA ARG A 338 1.77 -8.72 29.71
C ARG A 338 2.34 -10.12 29.94
N GLU A 339 2.70 -10.47 31.18
CA GLU A 339 3.14 -11.82 31.53
C GLU A 339 2.06 -12.87 31.24
N ARG A 340 0.78 -12.56 31.45
CA ARG A 340 -0.33 -13.43 31.04
C ARG A 340 -0.39 -13.62 29.53
N LEU A 341 -0.25 -12.53 28.76
CA LEU A 341 -0.18 -12.60 27.30
C LEU A 341 1.03 -13.41 26.82
N HIS A 342 2.17 -13.28 27.49
CA HIS A 342 3.39 -14.04 27.24
C HIS A 342 3.20 -15.54 27.50
N ALA A 343 2.67 -15.91 28.66
CA ALA A 343 2.37 -17.29 29.00
C ALA A 343 1.35 -17.92 28.03
N TRP A 344 0.36 -17.14 27.60
CA TRP A 344 -0.62 -17.56 26.60
C TRP A 344 0.03 -17.82 25.23
N ALA A 345 0.89 -16.91 24.76
CA ALA A 345 1.67 -17.09 23.54
C ALA A 345 2.59 -18.33 23.63
N ASP A 346 3.28 -18.52 24.75
CA ASP A 346 4.17 -19.66 24.99
C ASP A 346 3.40 -21.00 24.99
N GLY A 347 2.18 -21.01 25.52
CA GLY A 347 1.28 -22.17 25.47
C GLY A 347 0.84 -22.54 24.05
N TYR A 348 0.53 -21.56 23.20
CA TYR A 348 0.24 -21.80 21.78
C TYR A 348 1.47 -22.24 20.99
N ARG A 349 2.64 -21.66 21.31
CA ARG A 349 3.92 -22.06 20.73
C ARG A 349 4.27 -23.51 21.05
N ALA A 350 4.09 -23.94 22.30
CA ALA A 350 4.31 -25.32 22.73
C ALA A 350 3.39 -26.32 22.00
N ARG A 351 2.16 -25.91 21.67
CA ARG A 351 1.20 -26.68 20.86
C ARG A 351 1.48 -26.62 19.35
N GLY A 352 2.47 -25.82 18.91
CA GLY A 352 2.85 -25.68 17.51
C GLY A 352 1.87 -24.88 16.67
N TRP A 353 1.21 -23.87 17.25
CA TRP A 353 0.32 -22.94 16.53
C TRP A 353 -0.83 -23.64 15.76
N PRO A 354 -1.76 -24.33 16.47
CA PRO A 354 -2.86 -25.07 15.84
C PRO A 354 -3.79 -24.18 15.00
N ALA A 355 -4.68 -24.79 14.20
CA ALA A 355 -5.64 -24.06 13.36
C ALA A 355 -6.53 -23.06 14.15
N GLY A 356 -6.82 -23.35 15.42
CA GLY A 356 -7.54 -22.44 16.31
C GLY A 356 -6.67 -21.33 16.94
N THR A 357 -5.49 -21.04 16.40
CA THR A 357 -4.62 -19.98 16.94
C THR A 357 -5.29 -18.61 16.78
N PRO A 358 -5.43 -17.85 17.90
CA PRO A 358 -5.94 -16.48 17.90
C PRO A 358 -5.18 -15.57 16.94
N GLU A 359 -5.93 -14.73 16.23
CA GLU A 359 -5.37 -13.72 15.31
C GLU A 359 -4.40 -12.78 16.04
N TYR A 360 -4.73 -12.40 17.28
CA TYR A 360 -3.87 -11.55 18.10
C TYR A 360 -2.46 -12.15 18.24
N LEU A 361 -2.33 -13.44 18.55
CA LEU A 361 -1.02 -14.09 18.70
C LEU A 361 -0.20 -14.11 17.41
N LEU A 362 -0.87 -14.00 16.25
CA LEU A 362 -0.21 -14.03 14.96
C LEU A 362 0.16 -12.64 14.41
N ARG A 363 -0.39 -11.55 14.98
CA ARG A 363 -0.21 -10.18 14.48
C ARG A 363 -0.11 -9.15 15.59
N GLY A 364 -1.14 -9.06 16.44
CA GLY A 364 -1.23 -8.07 17.52
C GLY A 364 -0.14 -8.24 18.58
N TYR A 365 0.21 -9.49 18.90
CA TYR A 365 1.25 -9.82 19.86
C TYR A 365 2.62 -9.33 19.41
N PHE A 366 3.03 -9.61 18.16
CA PHE A 366 4.31 -9.13 17.63
C PHE A 366 4.39 -7.59 17.67
N ARG A 367 3.29 -6.91 17.31
CA ARG A 367 3.19 -5.44 17.39
C ARG A 367 3.37 -4.91 18.82
N MET A 368 2.77 -5.58 19.80
CA MET A 368 2.95 -5.23 21.21
C MET A 368 4.41 -5.41 21.66
N LEU A 369 5.09 -6.47 21.19
CA LEU A 369 6.51 -6.71 21.48
C LEU A 369 7.43 -5.65 20.86
N VAL A 370 7.13 -5.20 19.64
CA VAL A 370 7.84 -4.07 19.00
C VAL A 370 7.69 -2.81 19.85
N ALA A 371 6.46 -2.48 20.28
CA ALA A 371 6.19 -1.31 21.09
C ALA A 371 6.83 -1.35 22.48
N SER A 372 6.99 -2.54 23.07
CA SER A 372 7.67 -2.73 24.35
C SER A 372 9.19 -2.90 24.24
N GLY A 373 9.73 -3.04 23.03
CA GLY A 373 11.15 -3.31 22.78
C GLY A 373 11.62 -4.69 23.26
N ASP A 374 10.73 -5.69 23.34
CA ASP A 374 11.07 -7.05 23.78
C ASP A 374 11.71 -7.86 22.64
N LEU A 375 12.96 -7.53 22.33
CA LEU A 375 13.72 -8.14 21.24
C LEU A 375 13.82 -9.69 21.35
N PRO A 376 14.07 -10.30 22.52
CA PRO A 376 14.11 -11.75 22.65
C PRO A 376 12.81 -12.43 22.19
N ARG A 377 11.65 -11.90 22.59
CA ARG A 377 10.35 -12.44 22.17
C ARG A 377 10.04 -12.12 20.70
N MET A 378 10.40 -10.93 20.22
CA MET A 378 10.29 -10.58 18.79
C MET A 378 11.06 -11.58 17.92
N ALA A 379 12.34 -11.82 18.24
CA ALA A 379 13.16 -12.80 17.55
C ALA A 379 12.59 -14.22 17.68
N GLY A 380 12.00 -14.56 18.83
CA GLY A 380 11.29 -15.82 19.04
C GLY A 380 10.11 -16.02 18.09
N CYS A 381 9.34 -14.98 17.80
CA CYS A 381 8.26 -15.01 16.81
C CYS A 381 8.80 -15.07 15.37
N ALA A 382 9.74 -14.19 15.02
CA ALA A 382 10.29 -14.05 13.66
C ALA A 382 11.16 -15.24 13.21
N THR A 383 11.56 -16.11 14.14
CA THR A 383 12.30 -17.35 13.84
C THR A 383 11.44 -18.61 13.99
N ASP A 384 10.16 -18.48 14.35
CA ASP A 384 9.26 -19.63 14.48
C ASP A 384 8.61 -19.99 13.15
N SER A 385 9.17 -21.01 12.47
CA SER A 385 8.68 -21.45 11.17
C SER A 385 7.24 -21.96 11.21
N ARG A 386 6.82 -22.61 12.31
CA ARG A 386 5.44 -23.11 12.44
C ARG A 386 4.46 -21.95 12.58
N ARG A 387 4.89 -20.86 13.26
CA ARG A 387 4.10 -19.64 13.35
C ARG A 387 3.93 -18.97 11.99
N HIS A 388 4.99 -18.90 11.20
CA HIS A 388 4.94 -18.37 9.84
C HIS A 388 4.04 -19.22 8.92
N ASP A 389 4.09 -20.54 9.04
CA ASP A 389 3.18 -21.43 8.29
C ASP A 389 1.71 -21.16 8.66
N ARG A 390 1.42 -20.99 9.96
CA ARG A 390 0.07 -20.63 10.42
C ARG A 390 -0.37 -19.25 9.93
N LEU A 391 0.54 -18.29 9.89
CA LEU A 391 0.30 -16.94 9.38
C LEU A 391 0.02 -16.97 7.87
N LEU A 392 0.76 -17.77 7.10
CA LEU A 392 0.52 -18.01 5.67
C LEU A 392 -0.86 -18.63 5.41
N ASP A 393 -1.30 -19.58 6.23
CA ASP A 393 -2.61 -20.21 6.09
C ASP A 393 -3.77 -19.21 6.20
N LEU A 394 -3.62 -18.19 7.06
CA LEU A 394 -4.65 -17.17 7.31
C LEU A 394 -4.55 -15.96 6.38
N SER A 395 -3.36 -15.42 6.19
CA SER A 395 -3.14 -14.21 5.38
C SER A 395 -3.07 -14.51 3.88
N GLY A 396 -2.73 -15.75 3.51
CA GLY A 396 -2.50 -16.16 2.13
C GLY A 396 -1.14 -15.75 1.55
N GLY A 397 -0.24 -15.16 2.35
CA GLY A 397 1.13 -14.81 1.92
C GLY A 397 2.14 -14.69 3.06
N ASP A 398 3.41 -14.42 2.73
CA ASP A 398 4.50 -14.29 3.71
C ASP A 398 4.92 -12.84 3.99
N LEU A 399 4.24 -11.84 3.41
CA LEU A 399 4.61 -10.44 3.58
C LEU A 399 4.66 -10.03 5.06
N ASP A 400 3.67 -10.45 5.84
CA ASP A 400 3.64 -10.16 7.27
C ASP A 400 4.84 -10.80 8.00
N ALA A 401 5.17 -12.06 7.70
CA ALA A 401 6.34 -12.74 8.28
C ALA A 401 7.68 -12.08 7.88
N ILE A 402 7.80 -11.64 6.62
CA ILE A 402 8.98 -10.91 6.14
C ILE A 402 9.10 -9.56 6.86
N GLY A 403 7.98 -8.85 7.04
CA GLY A 403 7.93 -7.60 7.81
C GLY A 403 8.34 -7.79 9.27
N GLU A 404 7.89 -8.87 9.92
CA GLU A 404 8.30 -9.19 11.29
C GLU A 404 9.81 -9.46 11.40
N ILE A 405 10.39 -10.19 10.43
CA ILE A 405 11.84 -10.39 10.39
C ILE A 405 12.57 -9.07 10.20
N ALA A 406 12.13 -8.22 9.27
CA ALA A 406 12.75 -6.92 9.01
C ALA A 406 12.73 -6.03 10.26
N ALA A 407 11.59 -5.93 10.95
CA ALA A 407 11.46 -5.17 12.20
C ALA A 407 12.40 -5.71 13.30
N CYS A 408 12.59 -7.04 13.39
CA CYS A 408 13.58 -7.60 14.30
C CYS A 408 15.02 -7.24 13.90
N GLN A 409 15.34 -7.26 12.61
CA GLN A 409 16.67 -6.89 12.13
C GLN A 409 17.00 -5.43 12.44
N GLU A 410 16.05 -4.52 12.24
CA GLU A 410 16.19 -3.10 12.60
C GLU A 410 16.40 -2.93 14.11
N ALA A 411 15.62 -3.64 14.93
CA ALA A 411 15.77 -3.59 16.40
C ALA A 411 17.12 -4.16 16.89
N VAL A 412 17.68 -5.19 16.24
CA VAL A 412 19.05 -5.68 16.52
C VAL A 412 20.10 -4.63 16.14
N LEU A 413 19.95 -3.98 14.98
CA LEU A 413 20.90 -2.97 14.50
C LEU A 413 20.92 -1.70 15.34
N ALA A 414 19.81 -1.39 16.02
CA ALA A 414 19.69 -0.24 16.91
C ALA A 414 20.41 -0.43 18.27
N GLN A 415 20.88 -1.62 18.60
CA GLN A 415 21.63 -1.88 19.83
C GLN A 415 23.05 -1.29 19.75
N ASP A 416 23.59 -0.84 20.89
CA ASP A 416 24.99 -0.37 20.96
C ASP A 416 26.00 -1.47 20.57
N ASP A 417 25.68 -2.73 20.86
CA ASP A 417 26.41 -3.92 20.45
C ASP A 417 25.45 -4.93 19.79
N PRO A 418 25.29 -4.88 18.45
CA PRO A 418 24.33 -5.71 17.74
C PRO A 418 24.60 -7.22 17.87
N ASP A 419 23.59 -8.00 18.28
CA ASP A 419 23.68 -9.46 18.33
C ASP A 419 23.75 -10.06 16.91
N LEU A 420 24.98 -10.30 16.44
CA LEU A 420 25.25 -10.90 15.12
C LEU A 420 24.69 -12.33 14.99
N VAL A 421 24.54 -13.07 16.09
CA VAL A 421 23.96 -14.43 16.06
C VAL A 421 22.45 -14.34 15.83
N ALA A 422 21.76 -13.42 16.50
CA ALA A 422 20.36 -13.13 16.22
C ALA A 422 20.17 -12.65 14.78
N MET A 423 21.02 -11.74 14.30
CA MET A 423 20.98 -11.25 12.92
C MET A 423 21.14 -12.38 11.88
N ALA A 424 22.12 -13.27 12.09
CA ALA A 424 22.34 -14.41 11.20
C ALA A 424 21.15 -15.38 11.20
N ARG A 425 20.54 -15.65 12.36
CA ARG A 425 19.33 -16.48 12.45
C ARG A 425 18.17 -15.85 11.68
N LEU A 426 17.90 -14.56 11.90
CA LEU A 426 16.86 -13.82 11.18
C LEU A 426 17.08 -13.86 9.66
N ALA A 427 18.33 -13.69 9.19
CA ALA A 427 18.68 -13.80 7.78
C ALA A 427 18.37 -15.19 7.20
N VAL A 428 18.73 -16.27 7.90
CA VAL A 428 18.40 -17.65 7.47
C VAL A 428 16.89 -17.86 7.35
N HIS A 429 16.10 -17.34 8.30
CA HIS A 429 14.65 -17.44 8.24
C HIS A 429 14.06 -16.60 7.10
N ARG A 430 14.60 -15.41 6.83
CA ARG A 430 14.22 -14.59 5.68
C ARG A 430 14.50 -15.32 4.37
N ASP A 431 15.69 -15.87 4.22
CA ASP A 431 16.12 -16.56 3.01
C ASP A 431 15.26 -17.81 2.77
N ARG A 432 14.87 -18.54 3.82
CA ARG A 432 13.90 -19.64 3.73
C ARG A 432 12.53 -19.19 3.20
N LEU A 433 12.02 -18.04 3.65
CA LEU A 433 10.76 -17.50 3.14
C LEU A 433 10.90 -17.07 1.67
N ILE A 434 12.01 -16.41 1.31
CA ILE A 434 12.30 -16.02 -0.08
C ILE A 434 12.41 -17.26 -0.98
N GLU A 435 13.09 -18.31 -0.53
CA GLU A 435 13.21 -19.58 -1.25
C GLU A 435 11.84 -20.25 -1.43
N ARG A 436 11.02 -20.30 -0.36
CA ARG A 436 9.64 -20.79 -0.46
C ARG A 436 8.84 -20.02 -1.52
N ASN A 437 8.94 -18.69 -1.51
CA ASN A 437 8.23 -17.82 -2.43
C ASN A 437 8.71 -17.97 -3.88
N SER A 438 10.01 -18.22 -4.08
CA SER A 438 10.60 -18.52 -5.38
C SER A 438 10.07 -19.82 -5.99
N ASN A 439 9.54 -20.72 -5.16
CA ASN A 439 8.97 -22.00 -5.57
C ASN A 439 7.44 -21.97 -5.77
N ILE A 440 6.80 -20.80 -5.67
CA ILE A 440 5.36 -20.67 -5.94
C ILE A 440 5.09 -20.93 -7.44
N PRO A 441 4.27 -21.94 -7.80
CA PRO A 441 3.89 -22.15 -9.19
C PRO A 441 3.09 -20.97 -9.74
N ARG A 442 3.39 -20.53 -10.96
CA ARG A 442 2.81 -19.32 -11.57
C ARG A 442 1.31 -19.42 -11.80
N GLU A 443 0.80 -20.63 -11.95
CA GLU A 443 -0.62 -20.93 -12.17
C GLU A 443 -1.40 -21.05 -10.86
N LEU A 444 -0.73 -21.22 -9.72
CA LEU A 444 -1.38 -21.42 -8.43
C LEU A 444 -2.29 -20.25 -8.02
N PRO A 445 -1.92 -18.97 -8.20
CA PRO A 445 -2.84 -17.86 -7.95
C PRO A 445 -4.14 -17.95 -8.74
N ALA A 446 -4.06 -18.27 -10.03
CA ALA A 446 -5.24 -18.39 -10.88
C ALA A 446 -6.17 -19.53 -10.42
N LEU A 447 -5.61 -20.64 -9.93
CA LEU A 447 -6.40 -21.74 -9.35
C LEU A 447 -7.14 -21.33 -8.07
N TRP A 448 -6.52 -20.53 -7.20
CA TRP A 448 -7.20 -19.99 -6.02
C TRP A 448 -8.33 -19.03 -6.38
N ALA A 449 -8.17 -18.23 -7.43
CA ALA A 449 -9.25 -17.38 -7.95
C ALA A 449 -10.42 -18.23 -8.50
N LEU A 450 -10.13 -19.35 -9.17
CA LEU A 450 -11.18 -20.30 -9.61
C LEU A 450 -11.98 -20.87 -8.43
N LEU A 451 -11.35 -21.04 -7.26
CA LEU A 451 -12.01 -21.48 -6.02
C LEU A 451 -12.72 -20.35 -5.26
N GLY A 452 -12.78 -19.13 -5.82
CA GLY A 452 -13.40 -17.97 -5.19
C GLY A 452 -12.52 -17.27 -4.15
N GLN A 453 -11.25 -17.66 -4.00
CA GLN A 453 -10.32 -17.06 -3.05
C GLN A 453 -9.44 -15.99 -3.73
N GLN A 454 -10.08 -14.94 -4.24
CA GLN A 454 -9.39 -13.86 -4.96
C GLN A 454 -8.32 -13.17 -4.11
N ALA A 455 -8.62 -12.82 -2.85
CA ALA A 455 -7.67 -12.14 -1.98
C ALA A 455 -6.38 -12.96 -1.77
N ARG A 456 -6.52 -14.30 -1.67
CA ARG A 456 -5.39 -15.23 -1.56
C ARG A 456 -4.60 -15.31 -2.87
N ALA A 457 -5.30 -15.33 -4.00
CA ALA A 457 -4.65 -15.32 -5.31
C ALA A 457 -3.76 -14.07 -5.50
N GLU A 458 -4.29 -12.89 -5.19
CA GLU A 458 -3.53 -11.63 -5.28
C GLU A 458 -2.36 -11.58 -4.30
N ALA A 459 -2.53 -12.11 -3.09
CA ALA A 459 -1.43 -12.22 -2.12
C ALA A 459 -0.29 -13.10 -2.68
N LEU A 460 -0.60 -14.27 -3.25
CA LEU A 460 0.39 -15.17 -3.84
C LEU A 460 1.13 -14.54 -5.03
N VAL A 461 0.45 -13.78 -5.88
CA VAL A 461 1.10 -13.03 -6.97
C VAL A 461 2.16 -12.06 -6.42
N ARG A 462 1.83 -11.33 -5.33
CA ARG A 462 2.77 -10.40 -4.68
C ARG A 462 3.98 -11.11 -4.07
N MET A 463 3.85 -12.39 -3.73
CA MET A 463 4.94 -13.18 -3.16
C MET A 463 5.96 -13.63 -4.20
N ILE A 464 5.61 -13.72 -5.47
CA ILE A 464 6.56 -14.17 -6.50
C ILE A 464 7.67 -13.13 -6.63
N PRO A 465 8.94 -13.50 -6.34
CA PRO A 465 10.02 -12.53 -6.17
C PRO A 465 10.52 -11.95 -7.49
N ASP A 466 10.41 -12.69 -8.60
CA ASP A 466 10.86 -12.23 -9.91
C ASP A 466 9.72 -11.58 -10.71
N LEU A 467 9.98 -10.41 -11.29
CA LEU A 467 8.98 -9.61 -12.01
C LEU A 467 8.38 -10.36 -13.21
N LEU A 468 9.17 -11.20 -13.87
CA LEU A 468 8.71 -12.00 -15.02
C LEU A 468 7.69 -13.06 -14.59
N GLY A 469 8.01 -13.80 -13.52
CA GLY A 469 7.13 -14.79 -12.90
C GLY A 469 5.87 -14.14 -12.32
N GLN A 470 6.04 -13.03 -11.61
CA GLN A 470 4.93 -12.25 -11.06
C GLN A 470 3.98 -11.78 -12.16
N GLY A 471 4.49 -11.16 -13.23
CA GLY A 471 3.65 -10.68 -14.32
C GLY A 471 3.00 -11.84 -15.09
N SER A 472 3.68 -12.97 -15.27
CA SER A 472 3.09 -14.18 -15.86
C SER A 472 1.93 -14.73 -15.02
N ALA A 473 2.09 -14.75 -13.70
CA ALA A 473 1.04 -15.17 -12.77
C ALA A 473 -0.12 -14.17 -12.76
N SER A 474 0.17 -12.86 -12.80
CA SER A 474 -0.84 -11.80 -12.93
C SER A 474 -1.64 -11.88 -14.22
N VAL A 475 -1.00 -12.18 -15.37
CA VAL A 475 -1.70 -12.43 -16.64
C VAL A 475 -2.67 -13.60 -16.50
N SER A 476 -2.22 -14.71 -15.91
CA SER A 476 -3.06 -15.89 -15.67
C SER A 476 -4.24 -15.56 -14.73
N LEU A 477 -3.98 -14.83 -13.65
CA LEU A 477 -4.99 -14.37 -12.70
C LEU A 477 -6.02 -13.43 -13.35
N ALA A 478 -5.57 -12.43 -14.10
CA ALA A 478 -6.44 -11.49 -14.81
C ALA A 478 -7.34 -12.22 -15.80
N ARG A 479 -6.79 -13.16 -16.58
CA ARG A 479 -7.56 -14.00 -17.52
C ARG A 479 -8.65 -14.79 -16.81
N THR A 480 -8.31 -15.44 -15.68
CA THR A 480 -9.27 -16.21 -14.88
C THR A 480 -10.39 -15.34 -14.32
N LEU A 481 -10.04 -14.21 -13.69
CA LEU A 481 -11.03 -13.27 -13.15
C LEU A 481 -11.95 -12.74 -14.25
N ALA A 482 -11.40 -12.43 -15.42
CA ALA A 482 -12.18 -11.97 -16.55
C ALA A 482 -13.15 -13.05 -17.05
N ALA A 483 -12.71 -14.31 -17.13
CA ALA A 483 -13.56 -15.44 -17.52
C ALA A 483 -14.68 -15.73 -16.50
N GLN A 484 -14.48 -15.42 -15.22
CA GLN A 484 -15.52 -15.49 -14.18
C GLN A 484 -16.49 -14.28 -14.20
N GLY A 485 -16.21 -13.27 -15.03
CA GLY A 485 -17.00 -12.05 -15.11
C GLY A 485 -16.56 -10.94 -14.15
N GLU A 486 -15.48 -11.12 -13.40
CA GLU A 486 -14.90 -10.12 -12.49
C GLU A 486 -13.99 -9.13 -13.25
N LEU A 487 -14.55 -8.44 -14.25
CA LEU A 487 -13.79 -7.59 -15.17
C LEU A 487 -13.07 -6.42 -14.49
N THR A 488 -13.69 -5.84 -13.45
CA THR A 488 -13.07 -4.75 -12.68
C THR A 488 -11.81 -5.25 -11.98
N ALA A 489 -11.89 -6.39 -11.29
CA ALA A 489 -10.75 -6.99 -10.62
C ALA A 489 -9.67 -7.41 -11.62
N ALA A 490 -10.05 -8.07 -12.72
CA ALA A 490 -9.14 -8.48 -13.77
C ALA A 490 -8.37 -7.28 -14.37
N ARG A 491 -9.06 -6.15 -14.59
CA ARG A 491 -8.45 -4.92 -15.08
C ARG A 491 -7.48 -4.30 -14.08
N GLU A 492 -7.79 -4.32 -12.79
CA GLU A 492 -6.89 -3.80 -11.78
C GLU A 492 -5.63 -4.69 -11.63
N VAL A 493 -5.78 -6.02 -11.70
CA VAL A 493 -4.63 -6.95 -11.76
C VAL A 493 -3.78 -6.67 -13.00
N ALA A 494 -4.38 -6.56 -14.19
CA ALA A 494 -3.65 -6.26 -15.42
C ALA A 494 -2.87 -4.94 -15.33
N LYS A 495 -3.49 -3.88 -14.81
CA LYS A 495 -2.83 -2.57 -14.60
C LYS A 495 -1.69 -2.61 -13.59
N SER A 496 -1.73 -3.52 -12.62
CA SER A 496 -0.68 -3.65 -11.60
C SER A 496 0.61 -4.28 -12.12
N ILE A 497 0.58 -4.89 -13.31
CA ILE A 497 1.74 -5.55 -13.91
C ILE A 497 2.80 -4.52 -14.29
N VAL A 498 4.02 -4.74 -13.80
CA VAL A 498 5.18 -3.88 -14.02
C VAL A 498 5.67 -3.93 -15.47
N LEU A 499 5.80 -5.14 -16.02
CA LEU A 499 6.38 -5.35 -17.34
C LEU A 499 5.36 -5.02 -18.42
N THR A 500 5.63 -3.99 -19.21
CA THR A 500 4.73 -3.44 -20.25
C THR A 500 4.20 -4.50 -21.22
N GLY A 501 5.02 -5.47 -21.61
CA GLY A 501 4.58 -6.56 -22.49
C GLY A 501 3.54 -7.48 -21.84
N GLN A 502 3.76 -7.87 -20.57
CA GLN A 502 2.80 -8.70 -19.82
C GLN A 502 1.55 -7.91 -19.42
N GLN A 503 1.69 -6.60 -19.18
CA GLN A 503 0.55 -5.70 -18.99
C GLN A 503 -0.33 -5.65 -20.25
N ALA A 504 0.28 -5.46 -21.42
CA ALA A 504 -0.44 -5.47 -22.71
C ALA A 504 -1.13 -6.82 -22.93
N GLU A 505 -0.43 -7.94 -22.71
CA GLU A 505 -1.00 -9.28 -22.80
C GLU A 505 -2.20 -9.44 -21.86
N ALA A 506 -2.08 -9.07 -20.58
CA ALA A 506 -3.17 -9.15 -19.62
C ALA A 506 -4.37 -8.29 -20.05
N MET A 507 -4.14 -7.07 -20.54
CA MET A 507 -5.20 -6.20 -21.05
C MET A 507 -5.91 -6.79 -22.27
N ILE A 508 -5.18 -7.44 -23.18
CA ILE A 508 -5.75 -8.15 -24.33
C ILE A 508 -6.67 -9.29 -23.86
N THR A 509 -6.32 -10.02 -22.79
CA THR A 509 -7.20 -11.10 -22.26
C THR A 509 -8.58 -10.62 -21.81
N LEU A 510 -8.75 -9.32 -21.53
CA LEU A 510 -10.03 -8.73 -21.11
C LEU A 510 -10.98 -8.47 -22.28
N ILE A 511 -10.46 -8.38 -23.52
CA ILE A 511 -11.22 -7.97 -24.72
C ILE A 511 -12.42 -8.89 -24.95
N ARG A 512 -12.19 -10.20 -25.00
CA ARG A 512 -13.24 -11.18 -25.29
C ARG A 512 -14.34 -11.19 -24.23
N PRO A 513 -14.04 -11.26 -22.92
CA PRO A 513 -15.05 -11.09 -21.87
C PRO A 513 -15.82 -9.76 -21.91
N LEU A 514 -15.20 -8.65 -22.31
CA LEU A 514 -15.86 -7.36 -22.47
C LEU A 514 -16.89 -7.39 -23.62
N VAL A 515 -16.50 -7.91 -24.79
CA VAL A 515 -17.42 -8.07 -25.94
C VAL A 515 -18.56 -9.01 -25.58
N GLN A 516 -18.30 -10.07 -24.81
CA GLN A 516 -19.33 -11.00 -24.31
C GLN A 516 -20.42 -10.34 -23.46
N ARG A 517 -20.11 -9.22 -22.80
CA ARG A 517 -21.09 -8.42 -22.05
C ARG A 517 -21.85 -7.40 -22.91
N GLY A 518 -21.58 -7.35 -24.21
CA GLY A 518 -22.17 -6.38 -25.13
C GLY A 518 -21.50 -5.00 -25.07
N GLU A 519 -20.34 -4.86 -24.42
CA GLU A 519 -19.55 -3.64 -24.47
C GLU A 519 -18.76 -3.58 -25.78
N THR A 520 -19.10 -2.66 -26.68
CA THR A 520 -18.43 -2.52 -27.98
C THR A 520 -17.39 -1.40 -28.00
N THR A 521 -17.50 -0.41 -27.12
CA THR A 521 -16.59 0.74 -27.05
C THR A 521 -15.35 0.46 -26.20
N THR A 522 -15.50 -0.18 -25.05
CA THR A 522 -14.41 -0.47 -24.10
C THR A 522 -13.29 -1.34 -24.71
N PRO A 523 -13.57 -2.41 -25.48
CA PRO A 523 -12.51 -3.21 -26.12
C PRO A 523 -11.62 -2.40 -27.07
N ARG A 524 -12.21 -1.48 -27.83
CA ARG A 524 -11.44 -0.57 -28.71
C ARG A 524 -10.58 0.40 -27.92
N GLN A 525 -11.10 0.96 -26.83
CA GLN A 525 -10.30 1.79 -25.93
C GLN A 525 -9.12 1.03 -25.33
N VAL A 526 -9.28 -0.26 -25.03
CA VAL A 526 -8.17 -1.13 -24.60
C VAL A 526 -7.13 -1.23 -25.70
N ALA A 527 -7.53 -1.54 -26.93
CA ALA A 527 -6.62 -1.60 -28.07
C ALA A 527 -5.90 -0.27 -28.33
N ASP A 528 -6.61 0.86 -28.28
CA ASP A 528 -6.05 2.19 -28.47
C ASP A 528 -5.07 2.61 -27.36
N SER A 529 -5.20 2.01 -26.17
CA SER A 529 -4.30 2.25 -25.03
C SER A 529 -3.02 1.41 -25.06
N MET A 530 -2.83 0.55 -26.09
CA MET A 530 -1.67 -0.32 -26.17
C MET A 530 -0.36 0.47 -26.38
N PRO A 531 0.73 0.05 -25.73
CA PRO A 531 1.97 0.84 -25.62
C PRO A 531 2.80 0.87 -26.91
N SER A 532 2.65 -0.11 -27.81
CA SER A 532 3.36 -0.15 -29.09
C SER A 532 2.40 -0.52 -30.24
N PRO A 533 2.76 -0.18 -31.50
CA PRO A 533 1.96 -0.51 -32.67
C PRO A 533 1.64 -2.01 -32.78
N ASP A 534 2.60 -2.88 -32.45
CA ASP A 534 2.47 -4.33 -32.52
C ASP A 534 1.41 -4.84 -31.53
N TRP A 535 1.46 -4.38 -30.28
CA TRP A 535 0.43 -4.70 -29.28
C TRP A 535 -0.93 -4.14 -29.66
N ARG A 536 -0.97 -2.97 -30.32
CA ARG A 536 -2.21 -2.38 -30.81
C ARG A 536 -2.83 -3.22 -31.93
N VAL A 537 -2.02 -3.72 -32.87
CA VAL A 537 -2.45 -4.65 -33.92
C VAL A 537 -3.00 -5.92 -33.30
N GLU A 538 -2.25 -6.55 -32.38
CA GLU A 538 -2.69 -7.79 -31.72
C GLU A 538 -4.01 -7.58 -30.94
N ALA A 539 -4.14 -6.46 -30.23
CA ALA A 539 -5.38 -6.11 -29.55
C ALA A 539 -6.55 -5.90 -30.52
N LEU A 540 -6.35 -5.18 -31.63
CA LEU A 540 -7.41 -4.95 -32.63
C LEU A 540 -7.86 -6.25 -33.31
N VAL A 541 -6.93 -7.16 -33.61
CA VAL A 541 -7.26 -8.51 -34.10
C VAL A 541 -8.05 -9.29 -33.05
N ALA A 542 -7.65 -9.24 -31.78
CA ALA A 542 -8.40 -9.86 -30.70
C ALA A 542 -9.82 -9.26 -30.52
N VAL A 543 -10.00 -7.95 -30.75
CA VAL A 543 -11.32 -7.31 -30.79
C VAL A 543 -12.13 -7.86 -31.97
N ALA A 544 -11.54 -7.96 -33.16
CA ALA A 544 -12.21 -8.48 -34.34
C ALA A 544 -12.68 -9.93 -34.13
N ASP A 545 -11.81 -10.80 -33.64
CA ASP A 545 -12.14 -12.21 -33.32
C ASP A 545 -13.30 -12.30 -32.32
N ALA A 546 -13.28 -11.50 -31.25
CA ALA A 546 -14.35 -11.49 -30.28
C ALA A 546 -15.68 -10.99 -30.86
N LEU A 547 -15.65 -10.01 -31.77
CA LEU A 547 -16.84 -9.51 -32.46
C LEU A 547 -17.41 -10.53 -33.45
N LEU A 548 -16.57 -11.32 -34.11
CA LEU A 548 -17.00 -12.40 -35.00
C LEU A 548 -17.78 -13.47 -34.23
N ASP A 549 -17.30 -13.86 -33.04
CA ASP A 549 -18.01 -14.80 -32.17
C ASP A 549 -19.37 -14.24 -31.69
N HIS A 550 -19.50 -12.92 -31.63
CA HIS A 550 -20.74 -12.20 -31.30
C HIS A 550 -21.59 -11.82 -32.52
N GLN A 551 -21.28 -12.33 -33.71
CA GLN A 551 -22.03 -12.07 -34.95
C GLN A 551 -22.06 -10.59 -35.36
N GLU A 552 -20.98 -9.85 -35.12
CA GLU A 552 -20.80 -8.43 -35.48
C GLU A 552 -19.72 -8.24 -36.60
N PRO A 553 -19.88 -8.87 -37.79
CA PRO A 553 -18.82 -8.96 -38.79
C PRO A 553 -18.41 -7.59 -39.38
N ARG A 554 -19.34 -6.63 -39.44
CA ARG A 554 -19.02 -5.27 -39.94
C ARG A 554 -18.05 -4.53 -39.01
N GLN A 555 -18.23 -4.69 -37.70
CA GLN A 555 -17.35 -4.06 -36.71
C GLN A 555 -16.00 -4.76 -36.65
N ALA A 556 -15.98 -6.09 -36.84
CA ALA A 556 -14.75 -6.87 -36.96
C ALA A 556 -13.91 -6.44 -38.17
N ALA A 557 -14.52 -6.29 -39.34
CA ALA A 557 -13.84 -5.81 -40.54
C ALA A 557 -13.19 -4.43 -40.32
N PHE A 558 -13.90 -3.48 -39.69
CA PHE A 558 -13.33 -2.18 -39.35
C PHE A 558 -12.10 -2.28 -38.43
N CYS A 559 -12.11 -3.21 -37.46
CA CYS A 559 -10.96 -3.43 -36.58
C CYS A 559 -9.77 -4.04 -37.35
N LEU A 560 -10.02 -4.96 -38.29
CA LEU A 560 -8.98 -5.56 -39.14
C LEU A 560 -8.38 -4.53 -40.11
N ASP A 561 -9.19 -3.66 -40.70
CA ASP A 561 -8.71 -2.57 -41.57
C ASP A 561 -7.79 -1.61 -40.80
N ALA A 562 -8.18 -1.22 -39.58
CA ALA A 562 -7.35 -0.38 -38.71
C ALA A 562 -6.06 -1.10 -38.28
N ALA A 563 -6.11 -2.42 -38.04
CA ALA A 563 -4.93 -3.21 -37.71
C ALA A 563 -3.96 -3.32 -38.89
N GLU A 564 -4.48 -3.48 -40.11
CA GLU A 564 -3.70 -3.51 -41.35
C GLU A 564 -2.98 -2.18 -41.59
N GLU A 565 -3.68 -1.05 -41.43
CA GLU A 565 -3.10 0.30 -41.57
C GLU A 565 -1.94 0.51 -40.59
N ILE A 566 -2.14 0.16 -39.31
CA ILE A 566 -1.11 0.30 -38.28
C ILE A 566 0.08 -0.63 -38.56
N ALA A 567 -0.18 -1.88 -38.95
CA ALA A 567 0.86 -2.86 -39.27
C ALA A 567 1.75 -2.35 -40.41
N SER A 568 1.16 -1.87 -41.51
CA SER A 568 1.87 -1.34 -42.67
C SER A 568 2.70 -0.10 -42.35
N ALA A 569 2.27 0.72 -41.39
CA ALA A 569 3.00 1.91 -40.94
C ALA A 569 4.22 1.60 -40.04
N ILE A 570 4.42 0.36 -39.58
CA ILE A 570 5.55 0.00 -38.71
C ILE A 570 6.88 0.16 -39.47
N PRO A 571 7.84 0.99 -39.01
CA PRO A 571 9.07 1.24 -39.76
C PRO A 571 10.02 0.04 -39.86
N ALA A 572 10.08 -0.79 -38.80
CA ALA A 572 10.99 -1.93 -38.74
C ALA A 572 10.47 -3.11 -39.58
N PRO A 573 11.17 -3.55 -40.65
CA PRO A 573 10.63 -4.55 -41.59
C PRO A 573 10.23 -5.88 -40.95
N TYR A 574 11.04 -6.38 -40.00
CA TYR A 574 10.73 -7.62 -39.28
C TYR A 574 9.46 -7.50 -38.43
N ARG A 575 9.29 -6.40 -37.69
CA ARG A 575 8.12 -6.15 -36.85
C ARG A 575 6.86 -5.90 -37.69
N ARG A 576 7.00 -5.21 -38.82
CA ARG A 576 5.92 -5.03 -39.82
C ARG A 576 5.44 -6.39 -40.31
N ALA A 577 6.35 -7.29 -40.68
CA ALA A 577 5.99 -8.62 -41.12
C ALA A 577 5.26 -9.42 -40.03
N GLU A 578 5.73 -9.40 -38.78
CA GLU A 578 5.04 -10.06 -37.66
C GLU A 578 3.61 -9.51 -37.45
N ALA A 579 3.44 -8.18 -37.48
CA ALA A 579 2.13 -7.54 -37.35
C ALA A 579 1.19 -7.89 -38.52
N LEU A 580 1.68 -7.88 -39.76
CA LEU A 580 0.89 -8.26 -40.94
C LEU A 580 0.51 -9.75 -40.93
N ILE A 581 1.36 -10.64 -40.38
CA ILE A 581 1.00 -12.05 -40.14
C ILE A 581 -0.17 -12.14 -39.15
N CYS A 582 -0.15 -11.35 -38.07
CA CYS A 582 -1.26 -11.30 -37.12
C CYS A 582 -2.57 -10.85 -37.78
N VAL A 583 -2.53 -9.79 -38.60
CA VAL A 583 -3.68 -9.30 -39.38
C VAL A 583 -4.20 -10.37 -40.34
N ALA A 584 -3.31 -11.04 -41.09
CA ALA A 584 -3.69 -12.13 -41.98
C ALA A 584 -4.39 -13.28 -41.25
N GLY A 585 -3.96 -13.60 -40.03
CA GLY A 585 -4.64 -14.57 -39.16
C GLY A 585 -6.09 -14.15 -38.82
N GLY A 586 -6.29 -12.88 -38.46
CA GLY A 586 -7.62 -12.31 -38.20
C GLY A 586 -8.51 -12.28 -39.45
N LEU A 587 -7.96 -11.92 -40.62
CA LEU A 587 -8.68 -11.97 -41.90
C LEU A 587 -9.14 -13.39 -42.25
N VAL A 588 -8.31 -14.41 -41.98
CA VAL A 588 -8.70 -15.82 -42.14
C VAL A 588 -9.84 -16.19 -41.19
N ALA A 589 -9.80 -15.76 -39.93
CA ALA A 589 -10.89 -15.99 -38.98
C ALA A 589 -12.20 -15.31 -39.43
N ALA A 590 -12.12 -14.16 -40.10
CA ALA A 590 -13.25 -13.47 -40.73
C ALA A 590 -13.74 -14.11 -42.05
N GLY A 591 -13.00 -15.10 -42.59
CA GLY A 591 -13.29 -15.74 -43.89
C GLY A 591 -12.82 -14.94 -45.11
N GLU A 592 -12.02 -13.89 -44.94
CA GLU A 592 -11.50 -13.02 -46.00
C GLU A 592 -10.17 -13.56 -46.59
N PHE A 593 -10.22 -14.79 -47.13
CA PHE A 593 -9.03 -15.53 -47.58
C PHE A 593 -8.22 -14.82 -48.67
N ASP A 594 -8.88 -14.16 -49.62
CA ASP A 594 -8.20 -13.47 -50.72
C ASP A 594 -7.38 -12.27 -50.21
N ARG A 595 -7.95 -11.47 -49.30
CA ARG A 595 -7.22 -10.38 -48.64
C ARG A 595 -6.07 -10.88 -47.77
N ALA A 596 -6.29 -11.95 -47.00
CA ALA A 596 -5.23 -12.55 -46.21
C ALA A 596 -4.05 -13.00 -47.09
N LYS A 597 -4.34 -13.53 -48.28
CA LYS A 597 -3.32 -13.90 -49.27
C LYS A 597 -2.58 -12.69 -49.82
N ASP A 598 -3.27 -11.59 -50.12
CA ASP A 598 -2.66 -10.36 -50.61
C ASP A 598 -1.68 -9.77 -49.57
N VAL A 599 -2.09 -9.72 -48.30
CA VAL A 599 -1.22 -9.29 -47.17
C VAL A 599 0.02 -10.17 -47.05
N LEU A 600 -0.12 -11.51 -47.14
CA LEU A 600 1.03 -12.42 -47.09
C LEU A 600 1.96 -12.25 -48.30
N GLN A 601 1.42 -11.95 -49.48
CA GLN A 601 2.23 -11.65 -50.68
C GLN A 601 3.03 -10.36 -50.53
N GLU A 602 2.45 -9.33 -49.89
CA GLU A 602 3.15 -8.09 -49.57
C GLU A 602 4.37 -8.35 -48.68
N ILE A 603 4.24 -9.20 -47.65
CA ILE A 603 5.36 -9.59 -46.76
C ILE A 603 6.48 -10.25 -47.56
N ILE A 604 6.13 -11.18 -48.46
CA ILE A 604 7.10 -11.89 -49.30
C ILE A 604 7.81 -10.90 -50.23
N ALA A 605 7.10 -9.96 -50.85
CA ALA A 605 7.67 -8.95 -51.73
C ALA A 605 8.69 -8.06 -50.97
N HIS A 606 8.34 -7.60 -49.78
CA HIS A 606 9.23 -6.80 -48.93
C HIS A 606 10.47 -7.58 -48.45
N SER A 607 10.31 -8.88 -48.13
CA SER A 607 11.44 -9.74 -47.73
C SER A 607 12.46 -9.95 -48.86
N ARG A 608 11.98 -10.07 -50.12
CA ARG A 608 12.82 -10.22 -51.31
C ARG A 608 13.58 -8.93 -51.63
N ALA A 609 12.90 -7.78 -51.55
CA ALA A 609 13.53 -6.48 -51.77
C ALA A 609 14.63 -6.15 -50.74
N SER A 610 14.53 -6.71 -49.53
CA SER A 610 15.53 -6.53 -48.46
C SER A 610 16.78 -7.41 -48.62
N LEU A 611 16.75 -8.43 -49.50
CA LEU A 611 17.88 -9.32 -49.80
C LEU A 611 18.71 -8.85 -51.02
N GLU A 612 18.19 -7.89 -51.79
CA GLU A 612 18.84 -7.33 -52.99
C GLU A 612 19.65 -6.04 -52.71
N ILE A 613 19.68 -5.58 -51.46
CA ILE A 613 20.52 -4.48 -50.93
C ILE A 613 21.62 -5.10 -50.07
#